data_AF-A0A7Y6YMV1-F1
#
_entry.id   AF-A0A7Y6YMV1-F1
#
_cell.length_a   1.000
_cell.length_b   1.000
_cell.length_c   1.000
_cell.angle_alpha   90.00
_cell.angle_beta   90.00
_cell.angle_gamma   90.00
#
_symmetry.space_group_name_H-M   'P 1'
#
loop_
_entity.id
_entity.type
_entity.pdbx_description
1 polymer ?
#
loop_
_entity_poly.entity_id
_entity_poly.type
_entity_poly.pdbx_seq_one_letter_code
_entity_poly.pdbx_strand_id
1 'polypeptide(L)' 'MSKDLFFTQALSERDPELYASITAELGRQRDEIELIASENIVSAAVMEAQGS' A
#
# COMPACT_ATOMS: atom_id res chain seq x y z
N MET A 1 -8.63 23.32 4.59
CA MET A 1 -8.78 22.18 3.67
C MET A 1 -10.26 21.88 3.51
N SER A 2 -10.77 21.77 2.28
CA SER A 2 -12.14 21.27 2.09
C SER A 2 -12.22 19.86 2.65
N LYS A 3 -13.26 19.58 3.44
CA LYS A 3 -13.49 18.26 4.05
C LYS A 3 -13.63 17.17 2.99
N ASP A 4 -14.10 17.53 1.80
CA ASP A 4 -14.28 16.60 0.67
C ASP A 4 -12.93 16.08 0.15
N LEU A 5 -11.94 16.97 0.00
CA LEU A 5 -10.59 16.59 -0.45
C LEU A 5 -9.88 15.67 0.54
N PHE A 6 -10.21 15.74 1.83
CA PHE A 6 -9.62 14.85 2.82
C PHE A 6 -10.01 13.39 2.60
N PHE A 7 -11.25 13.13 2.17
CA PHE A 7 -11.78 11.76 2.02
C PHE A 7 -11.63 11.18 0.62
N THR A 8 -11.51 12.01 -0.42
CA THR A 8 -11.52 11.54 -1.81
C THR A 8 -10.18 11.67 -2.54
N GLN A 9 -9.20 12.38 -1.96
CA GLN A 9 -7.91 12.55 -2.59
C GLN A 9 -7.10 11.25 -2.55
N ALA A 10 -6.44 10.93 -3.66
CA ALA A 10 -5.56 9.77 -3.74
C ALA A 10 -4.35 9.93 -2.79
N LEU A 11 -3.87 8.82 -2.22
CA LEU A 11 -2.71 8.83 -1.33
C LEU A 11 -1.46 9.42 -2.01
N SER A 12 -1.24 9.10 -3.29
CA SER A 12 -0.13 9.63 -4.09
C SER A 12 -0.13 11.16 -4.23
N GLU A 13 -1.29 11.80 -4.13
CA GLU A 13 -1.43 13.25 -4.20
C GLU A 13 -1.39 13.89 -2.81
N ARG A 14 -2.01 13.24 -1.82
CA ARG A 14 -2.11 13.75 -0.46
C ARG A 14 -0.80 13.62 0.32
N ASP A 15 -0.11 12.49 0.12
CA ASP A 15 1.13 12.10 0.78
C ASP A 15 2.03 11.28 -0.18
N PRO A 16 2.73 11.97 -1.10
CA PRO A 16 3.60 11.33 -2.08
C PRO A 16 4.79 10.58 -1.47
N GLU A 17 5.26 11.00 -0.29
CA GLU A 17 6.39 10.37 0.41
C GLU A 17 5.99 9.00 0.96
N LEU A 18 4.81 8.91 1.60
CA LEU A 18 4.26 7.64 2.06
C LEU A 18 3.95 6.70 0.89
N TYR A 19 3.36 7.23 -0.19
CA TYR A 19 3.10 6.45 -1.40
C TYR A 19 4.38 5.88 -2.02
N ALA A 20 5.45 6.67 -2.08
CA ALA A 20 6.75 6.23 -2.57
C ALA A 20 7.33 5.10 -1.70
N SER A 21 7.23 5.21 -0.38
CA SER A 21 7.69 4.19 0.55
C SER A 21 6.96 2.86 0.37
N ILE A 22 5.63 2.89 0.23
CA ILE A 22 4.82 1.69 -0.04
C ILE A 22 5.22 1.04 -1.38
N THR A 23 5.44 1.86 -2.42
CA THR A 23 5.82 1.36 -3.74
C THR A 23 7.22 0.74 -3.74
N ALA A 24 8.15 1.32 -2.98
CA ALA A 24 9.49 0.76 -2.81
C ALA A 24 9.46 -0.60 -2.09
N GLU A 25 8.65 -0.72 -1.03
CA GLU A 25 8.47 -2.00 -0.32
C GLU A 25 7.80 -3.07 -1.19
N LEU A 26 6.83 -2.68 -2.02
CA LEU A 26 6.25 -3.59 -3.02
C LEU A 26 7.31 -4.10 -4.01
N GLY A 27 8.27 -3.24 -4.40
CA GLY A 27 9.42 -3.64 -5.21
C GLY A 27 10.28 -4.67 -4.48
N ARG A 28 10.67 -4.38 -3.23
CA ARG A 28 11.46 -5.29 -2.38
C ARG A 28 10.82 -6.68 -2.27
N GLN A 29 9.52 -6.74 -1.95
CA GLN A 29 8.79 -8.02 -1.82
C GLN A 29 8.70 -8.82 -3.13
N ARG A 30 8.80 -8.17 -4.29
CA ARG A 30 8.76 -8.83 -5.60
C ARG A 30 10.13 -9.32 -6.08
N ASP A 31 11.18 -8.62 -5.68
CA ASP A 31 12.54 -8.88 -6.15
C ASP A 31 13.34 -9.81 -5.21
N GLU A 32 12.89 -9.99 -3.97
CA GLU A 32 13.51 -10.87 -2.97
C GLU A 32 12.77 -12.21 -2.81
N ILE A 33 13.51 -13.24 -2.37
CA ILE A 33 12.91 -14.51 -1.95
C ILE A 33 12.61 -14.41 -0.45
N GLU A 34 11.33 -14.46 -0.10
CA GLU A 34 10.91 -14.44 1.30
C GLU A 34 11.03 -15.84 1.93
N LEU A 35 11.80 -15.95 3.00
CA LEU A 35 12.13 -17.21 3.70
C LEU A 35 11.65 -17.22 5.16
N ILE A 36 11.00 -16.15 5.63
CA ILE A 36 10.45 -16.07 6.96
C ILE A 36 9.14 -16.87 7.01
N ALA A 37 9.15 -17.98 7.76
CA ALA A 37 8.04 -18.93 7.80
C ALA A 37 6.70 -18.35 8.32
N SER A 38 6.75 -17.24 9.07
CA SER A 38 5.56 -16.56 9.59
C SER A 38 4.97 -15.52 8.62
N GLU A 39 5.69 -15.16 7.56
CA GLU A 39 5.26 -14.14 6.60
C GLU A 39 4.55 -14.75 5.39
N ASN A 40 3.69 -13.97 4.75
CA ASN A 40 2.91 -14.43 3.59
C ASN A 40 2.46 -13.24 2.73
N ILE A 41 2.13 -13.51 1.46
CA ILE A 41 1.57 -12.53 0.53
C ILE A 41 0.07 -12.77 0.42
N VAL A 42 -0.72 -11.76 0.79
CA VAL A 42 -2.19 -11.84 0.73
C VAL A 42 -2.72 -11.60 -0.68
N SER A 43 -3.92 -12.11 -0.97
CA SER A 43 -4.56 -11.88 -2.26
C SER A 43 -5.08 -10.45 -2.41
N ALA A 44 -5.24 -9.99 -3.65
CA ALA A 44 -5.81 -8.67 -3.94
C ALA A 44 -7.22 -8.49 -3.34
N ALA A 45 -8.03 -9.56 -3.30
CA ALA A 45 -9.38 -9.52 -2.72
C ALA A 45 -9.36 -9.24 -1.21
N VAL A 46 -8.36 -9.75 -0.48
CA VAL A 46 -8.19 -9.45 0.95
C VAL A 46 -7.78 -7.99 1.16
N MET A 47 -6.88 -7.47 0.32
CA MET A 47 -6.47 -6.06 0.39
C MET A 47 -7.61 -5.09 0.05
N GLU A 48 -8.46 -5.44 -0.93
CA GLU A 48 -9.64 -4.65 -1.28
C GLU A 48 -10.60 -4.54 -0.09
N ALA A 49 -10.90 -5.66 0.57
CA ALA A 49 -11.76 -5.68 1.76
C ALA A 49 -11.16 -4.91 2.95
N GLN A 50 -9.83 -4.80 3.05
CA GLN A 50 -9.18 -4.02 4.10
C GLN A 50 -9.34 -2.50 3.88
N GLY A 51 -9.42 -2.05 2.63
CA GLY A 51 -9.48 -0.64 2.25
C GLY A 51 -10.86 -0.11 1.83
N SER A 52 -11.90 -0.94 1.91
CA SER A 52 -13.29 -0.62 1.55
C SER A 52 -14.05 0.17 2.60
#